data_AF-A0A6C0DHC3-F1
#
_entry.id   AF-A0A6C0DHC3-F1
#
_cell.length_a   1.000
_cell.length_b   1.000
_cell.length_c   1.000
_cell.angle_alpha   90.00
_cell.angle_beta   90.00
_cell.angle_gamma   90.00
#
_symmetry.space_group_name_H-M   'P 1'
#
loop_
_entity.id
_entity.type
_entity.pdbx_description
1 polymer ?
#
loop_
_entity_poly.entity_id
_entity_poly.type
_entity_poly.pdbx_seq_one_letter_code
_entity_poly.pdbx_strand_id
1 'polypeptide(L)'
;MKDNKALPNKNYDLHKDGFCIIKNVLKEEEIENIKKQCVNNNYSHVKQYLLNNQKLQNKVFDEIKESAYNTRNKVSITKDDYVFQDYIWIIKKSSVHTCHRDNNGDFFNEGQKYPSYTMLIFLEDMDKCLGVIPSSHKNVNSYNINFHNSVMNLLCNKGDIILFNANLIHVGALNEKPDNLRIQMKITHKDDIELLSYYEDYNKVLDKNNELPFYLKKIQKNISCMFPGISNLTQSENIKSSRGSDNGANIGLFQKIFSYLFYGNSNFYDLPNAF
;
A
#
# COMPACT_ATOMS: atom_id res chain seq x y z
N MET A 1 18.98 -9.68 9.13
CA MET A 1 17.75 -10.38 8.70
C MET A 1 18.05 -11.17 7.44
N LYS A 2 17.71 -12.46 7.38
CA LYS A 2 17.80 -13.25 6.13
C LYS A 2 16.79 -12.68 5.11
N ASP A 3 17.21 -12.60 3.86
CA ASP A 3 16.42 -12.05 2.76
C ASP A 3 15.44 -13.12 2.26
N ASN A 4 14.38 -13.36 3.04
CA ASN A 4 13.42 -14.42 2.76
C ASN A 4 12.54 -13.99 1.58
N LYS A 5 12.52 -14.80 0.52
CA LYS A 5 11.66 -14.59 -0.65
C LYS A 5 10.38 -15.41 -0.52
N ALA A 6 9.30 -14.88 -1.05
CA ALA A 6 8.06 -15.63 -1.24
C ALA A 6 8.34 -16.89 -2.10
N LEU A 7 7.65 -17.98 -1.79
CA LEU A 7 7.74 -19.21 -2.56
C LEU A 7 6.99 -18.99 -3.89
N PRO A 8 7.63 -19.13 -5.06
CA PRO A 8 7.04 -18.77 -6.36
C PRO A 8 5.72 -19.47 -6.68
N ASN A 9 5.51 -20.68 -6.14
CA ASN A 9 4.36 -21.54 -6.42
C ASN A 9 3.37 -21.65 -5.25
N LYS A 10 3.53 -20.84 -4.21
CA LYS A 10 2.59 -20.83 -3.09
C LYS A 10 1.45 -19.86 -3.41
N ASN A 11 0.21 -20.35 -3.37
CA ASN A 11 -0.96 -19.49 -3.32
C ASN A 11 -1.05 -18.88 -1.91
N TYR A 12 -0.95 -17.57 -1.85
CA TYR A 12 -1.11 -16.79 -0.62
C TYR A 12 -2.57 -16.36 -0.51
N ASP A 13 -3.15 -16.60 0.66
CA ASP A 13 -4.57 -16.37 0.91
C ASP A 13 -4.78 -15.03 1.62
N LEU A 14 -5.68 -14.20 1.09
CA LEU A 14 -5.90 -12.84 1.59
C LEU A 14 -6.37 -12.83 3.05
N HIS A 15 -7.18 -13.82 3.48
CA HIS A 15 -7.62 -13.93 4.86
C HIS A 15 -6.53 -14.46 5.80
N LYS A 16 -5.88 -15.56 5.43
CA LYS A 16 -4.91 -16.29 6.24
C LYS A 16 -3.57 -15.58 6.30
N ASP A 17 -3.02 -15.21 5.15
CA ASP A 17 -1.70 -14.60 5.03
C ASP A 17 -1.77 -13.06 5.10
N GLY A 18 -2.94 -12.47 4.79
CA GLY A 18 -3.18 -11.02 4.80
C GLY A 18 -2.92 -10.35 3.46
N PHE A 19 -2.57 -11.13 2.44
CA PHE A 19 -2.34 -10.68 1.08
C PHE A 19 -2.54 -11.83 0.08
N CYS A 20 -2.79 -11.48 -1.17
CA CYS A 20 -2.71 -12.39 -2.31
C CYS A 20 -2.02 -11.69 -3.49
N ILE A 21 -1.58 -12.49 -4.47
CA ILE A 21 -0.97 -12.00 -5.71
C ILE A 21 -1.85 -12.43 -6.87
N ILE A 22 -2.47 -11.46 -7.53
CA ILE A 22 -3.36 -11.70 -8.67
C ILE A 22 -2.55 -11.54 -9.95
N LYS A 23 -2.30 -12.66 -10.63
CA LYS A 23 -1.40 -12.71 -11.79
C LYS A 23 -2.04 -12.22 -13.08
N ASN A 24 -1.24 -11.56 -13.92
CA ASN A 24 -1.55 -11.20 -15.31
C ASN A 24 -2.94 -10.54 -15.45
N VAL A 25 -3.21 -9.53 -14.61
CA VAL A 25 -4.48 -8.81 -14.63
C VAL A 25 -4.53 -7.88 -15.83
N LEU A 26 -3.46 -7.10 -16.03
CA LEU A 26 -3.29 -6.22 -17.17
C LEU A 26 -2.45 -6.89 -18.26
N LYS A 27 -2.84 -6.69 -19.52
CA LYS A 27 -2.05 -7.07 -20.70
C LYS A 27 -0.97 -6.03 -20.99
N GLU A 28 0.02 -6.43 -21.78
CA GLU A 28 1.12 -5.56 -22.21
C GLU A 28 0.63 -4.24 -22.84
N GLU A 29 -0.37 -4.30 -23.72
CA GLU A 29 -0.96 -3.12 -24.36
C GLU A 29 -1.59 -2.15 -23.37
N GLU A 30 -2.24 -2.69 -22.32
CA GLU A 30 -2.88 -1.91 -21.26
C GLU A 30 -1.81 -1.23 -20.39
N ILE A 31 -0.75 -1.98 -20.04
CA ILE A 31 0.40 -1.49 -19.27
C ILE A 31 1.09 -0.34 -20.00
N GLU A 32 1.43 -0.50 -21.28
CA GLU A 32 2.09 0.53 -22.07
C GLU A 32 1.21 1.78 -22.26
N ASN A 33 -0.11 1.59 -22.45
CA ASN A 33 -1.03 2.72 -22.47
C ASN A 33 -1.04 3.47 -21.13
N ILE A 34 -1.17 2.77 -19.99
CA ILE A 34 -1.15 3.41 -18.67
C ILE A 34 0.17 4.15 -18.45
N LYS A 35 1.32 3.54 -18.77
CA LYS A 35 2.63 4.18 -18.67
C LYS A 35 2.69 5.47 -19.48
N LYS A 36 2.22 5.45 -20.73
CA LYS A 36 2.14 6.64 -21.59
C LYS A 36 1.30 7.75 -20.96
N GLN A 37 0.15 7.41 -20.38
CA GLN A 37 -0.71 8.39 -19.70
C GLN A 37 -0.04 8.97 -18.45
N CYS A 38 0.68 8.16 -17.67
CA CYS A 38 1.47 8.61 -16.53
C CYS A 38 2.63 9.54 -16.92
N VAL A 39 3.28 9.30 -18.07
CA VAL A 39 4.32 10.18 -18.63
C VAL A 39 3.72 11.53 -19.03
N ASN A 40 2.52 11.52 -19.61
CA ASN A 40 1.79 12.73 -20.02
C ASN A 40 1.05 13.43 -18.86
N ASN A 41 1.21 12.96 -17.62
CA ASN A 41 0.48 13.44 -16.44
C ASN A 41 -1.06 13.35 -16.54
N ASN A 42 -1.59 12.45 -17.38
CA ASN A 42 -3.02 12.21 -17.54
C ASN A 42 -3.56 11.24 -16.48
N TYR A 43 -3.34 11.57 -15.21
CA TYR A 43 -3.60 10.64 -14.10
C TYR A 43 -5.09 10.39 -13.83
N SER A 44 -5.95 11.37 -14.11
CA SER A 44 -7.40 11.21 -14.03
C SER A 44 -7.88 10.14 -15.01
N HIS A 45 -7.32 10.11 -16.22
CA HIS A 45 -7.60 9.08 -17.21
C HIS A 45 -7.12 7.70 -16.76
N VAL A 46 -5.92 7.62 -16.15
CA VAL A 46 -5.42 6.37 -15.55
C VAL A 46 -6.37 5.85 -14.47
N LYS A 47 -6.80 6.72 -13.56
CA LYS A 47 -7.75 6.36 -12.50
C LYS A 47 -9.07 5.86 -13.08
N GLN A 48 -9.67 6.60 -14.01
CA GLN A 48 -10.93 6.20 -14.66
C GLN A 48 -10.80 4.87 -15.41
N TYR A 49 -9.68 4.66 -16.12
CA TYR A 49 -9.42 3.42 -16.82
C TYR A 49 -9.39 2.22 -15.86
N LEU A 50 -8.66 2.34 -14.74
CA LEU A 50 -8.57 1.28 -13.72
C LEU A 50 -9.93 1.05 -13.05
N LEU A 51 -10.63 2.12 -12.66
CA LEU A 51 -11.95 2.04 -12.04
C LEU A 51 -13.01 1.45 -12.98
N ASN A 52 -12.83 1.51 -14.30
CA ASN A 52 -13.77 0.94 -15.28
C ASN A 52 -13.33 -0.43 -15.82
N ASN A 53 -12.17 -0.95 -15.42
CA ASN A 53 -11.67 -2.24 -15.89
C ASN A 53 -12.41 -3.39 -15.17
N GLN A 54 -13.41 -3.98 -15.83
CA GLN A 54 -14.24 -5.05 -15.25
C GLN A 54 -13.44 -6.30 -14.89
N LYS A 55 -12.42 -6.68 -15.68
CA LYS A 55 -11.58 -7.84 -15.39
C LYS A 55 -10.82 -7.64 -14.07
N LEU A 56 -10.25 -6.45 -13.88
CA LEU A 56 -9.59 -6.03 -12.65
C LEU A 56 -10.55 -6.10 -11.46
N GLN A 57 -11.67 -5.39 -11.56
CA GLN A 57 -12.66 -5.32 -10.49
C GLN A 57 -13.16 -6.69 -10.07
N ASN A 58 -13.54 -7.53 -11.04
CA ASN A 58 -14.06 -8.87 -10.75
C ASN A 58 -13.05 -9.70 -9.97
N LYS A 59 -11.80 -9.75 -10.42
CA LYS A 59 -10.74 -10.51 -9.73
C LYS A 59 -10.51 -9.99 -8.31
N VAL A 60 -10.44 -8.68 -8.12
CA VAL A 60 -10.20 -8.07 -6.80
C VAL A 60 -11.36 -8.35 -5.83
N PHE A 61 -12.60 -8.16 -6.27
CA PHE A 61 -13.76 -8.38 -5.41
C PHE A 61 -14.07 -9.86 -5.18
N ASP A 62 -13.67 -10.75 -6.09
CA ASP A 62 -13.68 -12.20 -5.84
C ASP A 62 -12.78 -12.58 -4.64
N GLU A 63 -11.54 -12.08 -4.63
CA GLU A 63 -10.58 -12.33 -3.54
C GLU A 63 -11.06 -11.75 -2.20
N ILE A 64 -11.64 -10.54 -2.21
CA ILE A 64 -12.19 -9.92 -0.99
C ILE A 64 -13.38 -10.74 -0.46
N LYS A 65 -14.28 -11.16 -1.35
CA LYS A 65 -15.45 -11.97 -0.97
C LYS A 65 -15.02 -13.31 -0.35
N GLU A 66 -14.06 -14.00 -0.97
CA GLU A 66 -13.53 -15.26 -0.44
C GLU A 66 -12.88 -15.05 0.94
N SER A 67 -12.11 -13.98 1.11
CA SER A 67 -11.49 -13.61 2.39
C SER A 67 -12.54 -13.34 3.48
N ALA A 68 -13.59 -12.59 3.15
CA ALA A 68 -14.66 -12.20 4.04
C ALA A 68 -15.50 -13.39 4.55
N TYR A 69 -15.82 -14.35 3.66
CA TYR A 69 -16.59 -15.54 4.01
C TYR A 69 -15.94 -16.37 5.14
N ASN A 70 -14.61 -16.30 5.25
CA ASN A 70 -13.82 -17.07 6.21
C ASN A 70 -13.70 -16.43 7.61
N THR A 71 -14.30 -15.25 7.84
CA THR A 71 -14.28 -14.57 9.16
C THR A 71 -15.46 -14.98 10.06
N ARG A 72 -15.21 -14.96 11.39
CA ARG A 72 -15.99 -15.63 12.46
C ARG A 72 -17.49 -15.35 12.56
N ASN A 73 -18.02 -14.35 11.85
CA ASN A 73 -19.40 -13.91 12.03
C ASN A 73 -20.37 -14.28 10.90
N LYS A 74 -19.95 -15.04 9.87
CA LYS A 74 -20.82 -15.47 8.74
C LYS A 74 -21.71 -14.33 8.20
N VAL A 75 -21.21 -13.09 8.20
CA VAL A 75 -21.90 -11.98 7.57
C VAL A 75 -21.78 -12.23 6.07
N SER A 76 -22.92 -12.36 5.39
CA SER A 76 -22.96 -12.60 3.95
C SER A 76 -22.51 -11.33 3.22
N ILE A 77 -21.19 -11.19 3.07
CA ILE A 77 -20.59 -10.12 2.28
C ILE A 77 -20.71 -10.48 0.79
N THR A 78 -21.25 -9.55 0.02
CA THR A 78 -21.37 -9.61 -1.43
C THR A 78 -20.23 -8.82 -2.10
N LYS A 79 -20.01 -9.06 -3.40
CA LYS A 79 -19.03 -8.25 -4.16
C LYS A 79 -19.39 -6.77 -4.18
N ASP A 80 -20.67 -6.47 -4.10
CA ASP A 80 -21.19 -5.12 -4.21
C ASP A 80 -21.05 -4.34 -2.89
N ASP A 81 -20.60 -4.97 -1.81
CA ASP A 81 -20.47 -4.31 -0.52
C ASP A 81 -19.17 -3.49 -0.42
N TYR A 82 -18.18 -3.81 -1.26
CA TYR A 82 -16.90 -3.12 -1.32
C TYR A 82 -16.81 -2.21 -2.55
N VAL A 83 -16.15 -1.07 -2.37
CA VAL A 83 -15.92 -0.09 -3.42
C VAL A 83 -14.48 0.40 -3.38
N PHE A 84 -13.98 0.83 -4.53
CA PHE A 84 -12.78 1.65 -4.57
C PHE A 84 -13.10 3.02 -3.98
N GLN A 85 -12.25 3.51 -3.06
CA GLN A 85 -12.32 4.89 -2.59
C GLN A 85 -11.91 5.85 -3.71
N ASP A 86 -12.26 7.13 -3.57
CA ASP A 86 -11.78 8.19 -4.46
C ASP A 86 -10.29 8.51 -4.22
N TYR A 87 -9.45 7.50 -4.42
CA TYR A 87 -8.03 7.48 -4.09
C TYR A 87 -7.22 6.96 -5.28
N ILE A 88 -6.16 7.67 -5.63
CA ILE A 88 -5.06 7.10 -6.43
C ILE A 88 -3.74 7.66 -5.96
N TRP A 89 -2.75 6.79 -5.79
CA TRP A 89 -1.38 7.20 -5.53
C TRP A 89 -0.43 6.61 -6.57
N ILE A 90 0.06 7.49 -7.44
CA ILE A 90 0.96 7.11 -8.54
C ILE A 90 2.39 7.29 -8.07
N ILE A 91 3.14 6.21 -8.05
CA ILE A 91 4.47 6.17 -7.48
C ILE A 91 5.45 5.95 -8.62
N LYS A 92 6.08 7.05 -9.08
CA LYS A 92 7.08 7.06 -10.17
C LYS A 92 8.46 6.66 -9.64
N LYS A 93 8.85 7.24 -8.50
CA LYS A 93 10.12 7.00 -7.83
C LYS A 93 9.83 6.87 -6.35
N SER A 94 10.28 5.80 -5.70
CA SER A 94 9.99 5.70 -4.26
C SER A 94 10.81 4.68 -3.50
N SER A 95 11.02 5.09 -2.25
CA SER A 95 11.73 4.45 -1.15
C SER A 95 10.86 4.50 0.12
N VAL A 96 9.57 4.10 0.06
CA VAL A 96 8.86 3.82 1.33
C VAL A 96 9.39 2.50 1.87
N HIS A 97 10.61 2.52 2.40
CA HIS A 97 11.30 1.34 2.92
C HIS A 97 11.13 1.19 4.43
N THR A 98 10.07 1.76 4.99
CA THR A 98 9.71 1.64 6.41
C THR A 98 8.60 0.61 6.59
N CYS A 99 8.76 -0.31 7.53
CA CYS A 99 7.65 -1.18 7.92
C CYS A 99 6.53 -0.37 8.58
N HIS A 100 5.32 -0.53 8.07
CA HIS A 100 4.12 0.15 8.59
C HIS A 100 2.85 -0.65 8.24
N ARG A 101 1.76 -0.24 8.86
CA ARG A 101 0.38 -0.56 8.46
C ARG A 101 -0.22 0.67 7.80
N ASP A 102 -1.20 0.46 6.93
CA ASP A 102 -1.90 1.56 6.28
C ASP A 102 -2.92 2.20 7.21
N ASN A 103 -3.16 3.50 7.02
CA ASN A 103 -4.02 4.27 7.92
C ASN A 103 -5.50 3.96 7.76
N ASN A 104 -5.94 3.27 6.69
CA ASN A 104 -7.34 2.82 6.51
C ASN A 104 -7.62 1.46 7.18
N GLY A 105 -6.70 0.94 7.98
CA GLY A 105 -6.92 -0.27 8.74
C GLY A 105 -7.88 -0.06 9.92
N ASP A 106 -8.74 -1.04 10.19
CA ASP A 106 -9.70 -1.02 11.30
C ASP A 106 -9.03 -0.98 12.68
N PHE A 107 -7.72 -1.24 12.78
CA PHE A 107 -6.97 -1.06 14.01
C PHE A 107 -6.81 0.40 14.45
N PHE A 108 -7.01 1.35 13.53
CA PHE A 108 -6.74 2.77 13.76
C PHE A 108 -7.99 3.65 13.65
N ASN A 109 -9.12 3.08 13.25
CA ASN A 109 -10.36 3.79 12.98
C ASN A 109 -11.46 3.24 13.88
N GLU A 110 -11.66 3.90 15.02
CA GLU A 110 -12.73 3.53 15.95
C GLU A 110 -14.09 3.59 15.25
N GLY A 111 -14.85 2.50 15.34
CA GLY A 111 -16.15 2.37 14.67
C GLY A 111 -16.12 1.75 13.28
N GLN A 112 -14.94 1.50 12.69
CA GLN A 112 -14.81 0.77 11.43
C GLN A 112 -15.30 -0.67 11.62
N LYS A 113 -16.20 -1.12 10.76
CA LYS A 113 -16.86 -2.43 10.89
C LYS A 113 -16.18 -3.53 10.08
N TYR A 114 -15.60 -3.16 8.93
CA TYR A 114 -15.07 -4.10 7.96
C TYR A 114 -13.61 -3.80 7.64
N PRO A 115 -12.79 -4.83 7.32
CA PRO A 115 -11.41 -4.61 6.94
C PRO A 115 -11.33 -3.85 5.61
N SER A 116 -10.44 -2.85 5.53
CA SER A 116 -10.10 -2.24 4.25
C SER A 116 -8.86 -2.91 3.62
N TYR A 117 -8.71 -2.71 2.32
CA TYR A 117 -7.63 -3.30 1.53
C TYR A 117 -6.90 -2.24 0.71
N THR A 118 -5.65 -2.57 0.40
CA THR A 118 -4.79 -1.79 -0.48
C THR A 118 -4.41 -2.66 -1.67
N MET A 119 -4.48 -2.06 -2.85
CA MET A 119 -4.13 -2.69 -4.11
C MET A 119 -2.91 -1.98 -4.72
N LEU A 120 -1.86 -2.74 -5.00
CA LEU A 120 -0.69 -2.28 -5.74
C LEU A 120 -0.65 -2.91 -7.13
N ILE A 121 -0.59 -2.08 -8.16
CA ILE A 121 -0.46 -2.46 -9.55
C ILE A 121 0.97 -2.16 -10.01
N PHE A 122 1.65 -3.16 -10.54
CA PHE A 122 3.03 -3.04 -11.01
C PHE A 122 3.06 -2.90 -12.53
N LEU A 123 3.66 -1.82 -13.02
CA LEU A 123 3.73 -1.53 -14.47
C LEU A 123 5.12 -1.83 -15.06
N GLU A 124 6.05 -2.29 -14.23
CA GLU A 124 7.41 -2.67 -14.60
C GLU A 124 7.80 -3.94 -13.86
N ASP A 125 8.69 -4.74 -14.47
CA ASP A 125 9.25 -5.92 -13.83
C ASP A 125 10.22 -5.51 -12.72
N MET A 126 10.14 -6.19 -11.58
CA MET A 126 10.92 -5.85 -10.39
C MET A 126 11.46 -7.12 -9.72
N ASP A 127 12.71 -7.06 -9.25
CA ASP A 127 13.31 -8.19 -8.50
C ASP A 127 12.56 -8.51 -7.21
N LYS A 128 12.01 -7.47 -6.59
CA LYS A 128 11.20 -7.53 -5.37
C LYS A 128 10.13 -6.44 -5.44
N CYS A 129 8.89 -6.81 -5.18
CA CYS A 129 7.76 -5.89 -5.30
C CYS A 129 7.38 -5.27 -3.96
N LEU A 130 7.13 -6.12 -2.95
CA LEU A 130 6.71 -5.69 -1.63
C LEU A 130 7.30 -6.61 -0.56
N GLY A 131 7.79 -6.07 0.55
CA GLY A 131 8.11 -6.83 1.74
C GLY A 131 6.91 -6.91 2.67
N VAL A 132 6.57 -8.07 3.19
CA VAL A 132 5.43 -8.27 4.10
C VAL A 132 5.81 -9.12 5.32
N ILE A 133 5.07 -8.96 6.41
CA ILE A 133 5.08 -9.90 7.54
C ILE A 133 3.73 -10.63 7.52
N PRO A 134 3.65 -11.87 6.98
CA PRO A 134 2.40 -12.59 6.84
C PRO A 134 1.65 -12.75 8.18
N SER A 135 0.32 -12.78 8.14
CA SER A 135 -0.56 -12.86 9.32
C SER A 135 -0.47 -11.70 10.33
N SER A 136 0.30 -10.64 10.06
CA SER A 136 0.42 -9.49 10.96
C SER A 136 -0.83 -8.62 11.07
N HIS A 137 -1.80 -8.80 10.16
CA HIS A 137 -3.10 -8.13 10.12
C HIS A 137 -4.12 -8.71 11.10
N LYS A 138 -3.85 -9.84 11.75
CA LYS A 138 -4.82 -10.54 12.61
C LYS A 138 -4.98 -9.95 14.00
N ASN A 139 -4.01 -9.17 14.47
CA ASN A 139 -4.05 -8.53 15.79
C ASN A 139 -3.20 -7.26 15.79
N VAL A 140 -3.69 -6.19 16.41
CA VAL A 140 -3.02 -4.89 16.48
C VAL A 140 -1.64 -4.95 17.12
N ASN A 141 -1.43 -5.88 18.07
CA ASN A 141 -0.16 -6.07 18.76
C ASN A 141 0.78 -7.05 18.06
N SER A 142 0.30 -7.77 17.02
CA SER A 142 1.14 -8.69 16.26
C SER A 142 2.35 -7.96 15.68
N TYR A 143 3.54 -8.42 16.04
CA TYR A 143 4.81 -7.94 15.51
C TYR A 143 5.06 -6.42 15.71
N ASN A 144 4.48 -5.79 16.73
CA ASN A 144 4.84 -4.41 17.11
C ASN A 144 6.34 -4.30 17.44
N ILE A 145 6.89 -5.38 18.01
CA ILE A 145 8.32 -5.64 18.09
C ILE A 145 8.56 -6.98 17.40
N ASN A 146 9.55 -7.03 16.50
CA ASN A 146 9.79 -8.14 15.61
C ASN A 146 11.28 -8.46 15.47
N PHE A 147 11.83 -9.14 16.47
CA PHE A 147 13.23 -9.59 16.45
C PHE A 147 13.46 -10.84 15.58
N HIS A 148 12.41 -11.63 15.35
CA HIS A 148 12.55 -13.00 14.85
C HIS A 148 11.94 -13.24 13.46
N ASN A 149 10.90 -12.49 13.05
CA ASN A 149 10.23 -12.76 11.78
C ASN A 149 10.87 -11.92 10.69
N SER A 150 11.50 -12.60 9.74
CA SER A 150 12.00 -11.96 8.53
C SER A 150 10.83 -11.41 7.71
N VAL A 151 10.99 -10.18 7.22
CA VAL A 151 10.18 -9.66 6.12
C VAL A 151 10.29 -10.63 4.94
N MET A 152 9.15 -11.07 4.41
CA MET A 152 9.04 -11.88 3.21
C MET A 152 8.92 -10.94 2.00
N ASN A 153 9.88 -10.99 1.06
CA ASN A 153 9.79 -10.22 -0.17
C ASN A 153 8.94 -10.98 -1.20
N LEU A 154 7.87 -10.34 -1.66
CA LEU A 154 7.00 -10.80 -2.72
C LEU A 154 7.62 -10.51 -4.08
N LEU A 155 7.49 -11.47 -4.99
CA LEU A 155 7.92 -11.35 -6.39
C LEU A 155 6.69 -11.12 -7.26
N CYS A 156 6.81 -10.23 -8.24
CA CYS A 156 5.74 -9.94 -9.18
C CYS A 156 6.33 -9.48 -10.52
N ASN A 157 5.55 -9.70 -11.58
CA ASN A 157 5.86 -9.20 -12.91
C ASN A 157 4.98 -7.99 -13.21
N LYS A 158 5.32 -7.22 -14.24
CA LYS A 158 4.41 -6.19 -14.76
C LYS A 158 3.05 -6.80 -15.09
N GLY A 159 1.98 -6.07 -14.75
CA GLY A 159 0.60 -6.53 -14.92
C GLY A 159 0.07 -7.42 -13.80
N ASP A 160 0.92 -7.84 -12.86
CA ASP A 160 0.48 -8.44 -11.60
C ASP A 160 -0.04 -7.37 -10.64
N ILE A 161 -0.88 -7.84 -9.71
CA ILE A 161 -1.44 -7.04 -8.63
C ILE A 161 -1.15 -7.71 -7.31
N ILE A 162 -0.77 -6.91 -6.31
CA ILE A 162 -0.72 -7.35 -4.92
C ILE A 162 -1.89 -6.68 -4.20
N LEU A 163 -2.81 -7.50 -3.71
CA LEU A 163 -3.92 -7.08 -2.87
C LEU A 163 -3.60 -7.49 -1.44
N PHE A 164 -3.71 -6.56 -0.49
CA PHE A 164 -3.40 -6.85 0.91
C PHE A 164 -4.31 -6.10 1.87
N ASN A 165 -4.52 -6.69 3.05
CA ASN A 165 -5.27 -6.08 4.14
C ASN A 165 -4.53 -4.85 4.67
N ALA A 166 -5.23 -3.75 4.93
CA ALA A 166 -4.63 -2.49 5.38
C ALA A 166 -3.85 -2.62 6.72
N ASN A 167 -4.20 -3.59 7.57
CA ASN A 167 -3.48 -3.88 8.81
C ASN A 167 -2.24 -4.78 8.63
N LEU A 168 -1.95 -5.26 7.41
CA LEU A 168 -0.75 -6.04 7.15
C LEU A 168 0.49 -5.15 7.26
N ILE A 169 1.44 -5.54 8.11
CA ILE A 169 2.74 -4.89 8.15
C ILE A 169 3.47 -5.18 6.84
N HIS A 170 3.78 -4.11 6.13
CA HIS A 170 4.43 -4.17 4.84
C HIS A 170 5.47 -3.05 4.70
N VAL A 171 6.31 -3.19 3.68
CA VAL A 171 7.40 -2.26 3.39
C VAL A 171 7.73 -2.32 1.91
N GLY A 172 8.01 -1.17 1.30
CA GLY A 172 8.51 -1.11 -0.07
C GLY A 172 9.81 -1.91 -0.23
N ALA A 173 9.91 -2.60 -1.36
CA ALA A 173 11.11 -3.33 -1.70
C ALA A 173 12.27 -2.37 -2.05
N LEU A 174 13.49 -2.76 -1.65
CA LEU A 174 14.72 -2.11 -2.09
C LEU A 174 15.22 -2.87 -3.32
N ASN A 175 15.16 -2.22 -4.47
CA ASN A 175 15.64 -2.73 -5.76
C ASN A 175 16.83 -1.88 -6.23
N GLU A 176 17.64 -2.41 -7.13
CA GLU A 176 18.77 -1.67 -7.73
C GLU A 176 18.27 -0.48 -8.56
N LYS A 177 17.23 -0.72 -9.38
CA LYS A 177 16.47 0.33 -10.06
C LYS A 177 15.42 0.94 -9.11
N PRO A 178 15.49 2.23 -8.75
CA PRO A 178 14.60 2.85 -7.75
C PRO A 178 13.31 3.48 -8.33
N ASP A 179 13.24 3.67 -9.65
CA ASP A 179 12.21 4.40 -10.39
C ASP A 179 11.20 3.46 -11.05
N ASN A 180 10.72 2.47 -10.28
CA ASN A 180 9.70 1.55 -10.78
C ASN A 180 8.29 2.12 -10.61
N LEU A 181 7.60 2.32 -11.74
CA LEU A 181 6.25 2.85 -11.78
C LEU A 181 5.24 1.84 -11.23
N ARG A 182 4.50 2.28 -10.23
CA ARG A 182 3.43 1.51 -9.60
C ARG A 182 2.27 2.41 -9.20
N ILE A 183 1.09 1.82 -9.09
CA ILE A 183 -0.13 2.53 -8.72
C ILE A 183 -0.72 1.88 -7.48
N GLN A 184 -1.05 2.69 -6.49
CA GLN A 184 -1.77 2.26 -5.30
C GLN A 184 -3.21 2.76 -5.34
N MET A 185 -4.14 1.87 -5.00
CA MET A 185 -5.56 2.18 -4.81
C MET A 185 -6.05 1.61 -3.48
N LYS A 186 -7.14 2.19 -2.96
CA LYS A 186 -7.76 1.79 -1.69
C LYS A 186 -9.16 1.25 -1.94
N ILE A 187 -9.50 0.19 -1.21
CA ILE A 187 -10.79 -0.50 -1.31
C ILE A 187 -11.36 -0.63 0.10
N THR A 188 -12.61 -0.24 0.29
CA THR A 188 -13.28 -0.31 1.59
C THR A 188 -14.74 -0.70 1.45
N HIS A 189 -15.35 -1.13 2.56
CA HIS A 189 -16.77 -1.43 2.60
C HIS A 189 -17.58 -0.13 2.58
N LYS A 190 -18.73 -0.14 1.89
CA LYS A 190 -19.61 1.04 1.73
C LYS A 190 -19.99 1.67 3.08
N ASP A 191 -20.32 0.85 4.07
CA ASP A 191 -20.66 1.30 5.44
C ASP A 191 -19.55 2.10 6.15
N ASP A 192 -18.28 1.93 5.74
CA ASP A 192 -17.14 2.57 6.39
C ASP A 192 -16.61 3.78 5.59
N ILE A 193 -17.21 4.13 4.45
CA ILE A 193 -16.77 5.25 3.59
C ILE A 193 -16.78 6.58 4.32
N GLU A 194 -17.84 6.88 5.07
CA GLU A 194 -17.96 8.15 5.79
C GLU A 194 -16.87 8.29 6.86
N LEU A 195 -16.61 7.22 7.61
CA LEU A 195 -15.58 7.15 8.64
C LEU A 195 -14.17 7.33 8.03
N LEU A 196 -13.95 6.75 6.83
CA LEU A 196 -12.69 6.79 6.10
C LEU A 196 -12.64 7.91 5.05
N SER A 197 -13.49 8.93 5.18
CA SER A 197 -13.64 10.03 4.22
C SER A 197 -12.39 10.88 4.04
N TYR A 198 -11.41 10.76 4.95
CA TYR A 198 -10.11 11.40 4.80
C TYR A 198 -9.27 10.89 3.62
N TYR A 199 -9.65 9.76 3.02
CA TYR A 199 -9.09 9.25 1.76
C TYR A 199 -9.91 9.57 0.52
N GLU A 200 -11.07 10.21 0.65
CA GLU A 200 -11.82 10.72 -0.49
C GLU A 200 -11.15 11.98 -1.04
N ASP A 201 -11.14 12.10 -2.37
CA ASP A 201 -10.36 13.08 -3.13
C ASP A 201 -8.86 13.07 -2.79
N TYR A 202 -8.30 11.88 -2.57
CA TYR A 202 -6.87 11.71 -2.33
C TYR A 202 -6.17 11.24 -3.60
N ASN A 203 -5.79 12.19 -4.44
CA ASN A 203 -5.19 11.95 -5.75
C ASN A 203 -3.76 12.51 -5.76
N LYS A 204 -2.75 11.66 -5.60
CA LYS A 204 -1.35 12.09 -5.37
C LYS A 204 -0.35 11.44 -6.31
N VAL A 205 0.77 12.13 -6.55
CA VAL A 205 1.93 11.61 -7.27
C VAL A 205 3.17 11.66 -6.39
N LEU A 206 3.87 10.53 -6.28
CA LEU A 206 5.18 10.43 -5.65
C LEU A 206 6.26 10.27 -6.72
N ASP A 207 6.91 11.38 -7.04
CA ASP A 207 8.08 11.49 -7.93
C ASP A 207 9.24 12.17 -7.20
N LYS A 208 9.68 11.57 -6.09
CA LYS A 208 10.79 12.07 -5.30
C LYS A 208 11.89 11.01 -5.23
N ASN A 209 13.12 11.44 -5.52
CA ASN A 209 14.29 10.63 -5.27
C ASN A 209 14.54 10.54 -3.76
N ASN A 210 15.02 9.38 -3.33
CA ASN A 210 15.63 9.29 -2.00
C ASN A 210 17.14 9.30 -2.16
N GLU A 211 17.74 10.37 -1.69
CA GLU A 211 19.17 10.65 -1.81
C GLU A 211 20.01 9.88 -0.78
N LEU A 212 19.38 9.18 0.18
CA LEU A 212 20.12 8.37 1.13
C LEU A 212 20.87 7.23 0.44
N PRO A 213 22.13 6.98 0.82
CA PRO A 213 22.87 5.81 0.41
C PRO A 213 22.11 4.51 0.64
N PHE A 214 22.29 3.54 -0.27
CA PHE A 214 21.58 2.25 -0.22
C PHE A 214 21.76 1.50 1.11
N TYR A 215 22.94 1.56 1.71
CA TYR A 215 23.20 0.92 3.01
C TYR A 215 22.38 1.55 4.15
N LEU A 216 22.19 2.88 4.15
CA LEU A 216 21.36 3.57 5.14
C LEU A 216 19.88 3.21 4.96
N LYS A 217 19.40 3.13 3.72
CA LYS A 217 18.04 2.64 3.42
C LYS A 217 17.81 1.23 3.95
N LYS A 218 18.80 0.34 3.81
CA LYS A 218 18.75 -1.02 4.36
C LYS A 218 18.71 -1.03 5.89
N ILE A 219 19.46 -0.15 6.54
CA ILE A 219 19.43 0.00 8.00
C ILE A 219 18.07 0.52 8.47
N GLN A 220 17.55 1.60 7.86
CA GLN A 220 16.23 2.15 8.17
C GLN A 220 15.12 1.11 7.98
N LYS A 221 15.18 0.35 6.88
CA LYS A 221 14.27 -0.78 6.66
C LYS A 221 14.35 -1.81 7.78
N ASN A 222 15.55 -2.27 8.12
CA ASN A 222 15.69 -3.29 9.16
C ASN A 222 15.20 -2.79 10.53
N ILE A 223 15.56 -1.56 10.93
CA ILE A 223 15.15 -0.98 12.21
C ILE A 223 13.62 -0.81 12.26
N SER A 224 13.03 -0.22 11.22
CA SER A 224 11.57 -0.05 11.16
C SER A 224 10.84 -1.39 11.18
N CYS A 225 11.38 -2.42 10.57
CA CYS A 225 10.79 -3.76 10.58
C CYS A 225 11.06 -4.56 11.86
N MET A 226 12.01 -4.14 12.70
CA MET A 226 12.18 -4.63 14.07
C MET A 226 11.19 -3.96 15.03
N PHE A 227 10.79 -2.72 14.76
CA PHE A 227 9.84 -1.97 15.59
C PHE A 227 8.66 -1.37 14.78
N PRO A 228 7.85 -2.19 14.06
CA PRO A 228 6.73 -1.67 13.26
C PRO A 228 5.70 -0.88 14.08
N GLY A 229 5.57 -1.16 15.39
CA GLY A 229 4.64 -0.48 16.27
C GLY A 229 4.92 1.03 16.42
N ILE A 230 6.14 1.49 16.16
CA ILE A 230 6.44 2.94 16.20
C ILE A 230 5.66 3.68 15.10
N SER A 231 5.56 3.09 13.90
CA SER A 231 4.79 3.65 12.79
C SER A 231 3.28 3.72 13.07
N ASN A 232 2.77 2.91 14.02
CA ASN A 232 1.37 3.01 14.45
C ASN A 232 1.11 4.28 15.26
N LEU A 233 2.11 4.80 15.99
CA LEU A 233 1.97 6.00 16.82
C LEU A 233 1.83 7.29 16.01
N THR A 234 2.24 7.27 14.74
CA THR A 234 2.24 8.44 13.85
C THR A 234 1.05 8.49 12.90
N GLN A 235 0.12 7.54 13.00
CA GLN A 235 -0.99 7.36 12.06
C GLN A 235 -1.88 8.61 11.93
N SER A 236 -2.27 9.21 13.05
CA SER A 236 -3.13 10.39 13.09
C SER A 236 -2.47 11.63 12.45
N GLU A 237 -1.18 11.84 12.71
CA GLU A 237 -0.40 12.94 12.12
C GLU A 237 -0.09 12.69 10.64
N ASN A 238 0.11 11.43 10.24
CA ASN A 238 0.24 11.05 8.83
C ASN A 238 -1.03 11.40 8.05
N ILE A 239 -2.22 11.13 8.58
CA ILE A 239 -3.50 11.47 7.93
C ILE A 239 -3.62 12.99 7.74
N LYS A 240 -3.29 13.79 8.76
CA LYS A 240 -3.38 15.25 8.67
C LYS A 240 -2.37 15.84 7.68
N SER A 241 -1.13 15.35 7.72
CA SER A 241 -0.03 15.89 6.89
C SER A 241 -0.10 15.44 5.43
N SER A 242 -0.67 14.27 5.14
CA SER A 242 -0.81 13.77 3.76
C SER A 242 -1.80 14.56 2.90
N ARG A 243 -2.73 15.29 3.53
CA ARG A 243 -3.62 16.26 2.86
C ARG A 243 -2.97 17.63 2.63
N GLY A 244 -1.66 17.77 2.88
CA GLY A 244 -0.87 18.93 2.47
C GLY A 244 -1.17 19.30 1.02
N SER A 245 -1.50 20.58 0.81
CA SER A 245 -1.77 21.16 -0.50
C SER A 245 -0.46 21.48 -1.23
N ASP A 246 -0.57 21.97 -2.46
CA ASP A 246 0.55 22.49 -3.25
C ASP A 246 1.29 23.67 -2.56
N ASN A 247 0.83 24.12 -1.38
CA ASN A 247 1.41 25.17 -0.54
C ASN A 247 2.01 24.66 0.80
N GLY A 248 2.12 23.33 0.98
CA GLY A 248 2.78 22.70 2.11
C GLY A 248 1.87 22.39 3.31
N ALA A 249 1.93 21.16 3.82
CA ALA A 249 1.31 20.79 5.10
C ALA A 249 2.02 21.45 6.31
N ASN A 250 1.24 21.85 7.32
CA ASN A 250 1.81 22.16 8.65
C ASN A 250 2.16 20.86 9.38
N ILE A 251 3.39 20.37 9.16
CA ILE A 251 3.89 19.13 9.75
C ILE A 251 4.55 19.44 11.11
N GLY A 252 4.03 18.84 12.18
CA GLY A 252 4.59 18.95 13.53
C GLY A 252 6.05 18.47 13.63
N LEU A 253 6.80 19.01 14.60
CA LEU A 253 8.24 18.73 14.75
C LEU A 253 8.55 17.24 14.96
N PHE A 254 7.73 16.54 15.77
CA PHE A 254 7.90 15.11 15.99
C PHE A 254 7.71 14.31 14.69
N GLN A 255 6.69 14.65 13.90
CA GLN A 255 6.45 14.02 12.60
C GLN A 255 7.56 14.31 11.60
N LYS A 256 8.16 15.51 11.62
CA LYS A 256 9.34 15.83 10.80
C LYS A 256 10.56 14.99 11.17
N ILE A 257 10.82 14.83 12.48
CA ILE A 257 11.91 14.00 12.99
C ILE A 257 11.68 12.54 12.63
N PHE A 258 10.48 12.01 12.90
CA PHE A 258 10.10 10.66 12.50
C PHE A 258 10.26 10.48 11.00
N SER A 259 9.77 11.43 10.20
CA SER A 259 9.80 11.31 8.75
C SER A 259 11.23 11.35 8.20
N TYR A 260 12.11 12.14 8.81
CA TYR A 260 13.53 12.11 8.48
C TYR A 260 14.19 10.78 8.88
N LEU A 261 13.96 10.30 10.11
CA LEU A 261 14.57 9.07 10.61
C LEU A 261 14.15 7.83 9.81
N PHE A 262 12.88 7.77 9.40
CA PHE A 262 12.29 6.60 8.78
C PHE A 262 12.23 6.72 7.25
N TYR A 263 11.86 7.87 6.69
CA TYR A 263 11.72 8.06 5.24
C TYR A 263 12.88 8.83 4.60
N GLY A 264 13.79 9.43 5.40
CA GLY A 264 14.90 10.24 4.90
C GLY A 264 14.50 11.65 4.44
N ASN A 265 13.24 12.05 4.66
CA ASN A 265 12.72 13.36 4.27
C ASN A 265 11.71 13.83 5.31
N SER A 266 11.94 15.00 5.92
CA SER A 266 11.05 15.56 6.94
C SER A 266 9.66 15.94 6.42
N ASN A 267 9.53 16.18 5.12
CA ASN A 267 8.31 16.57 4.43
C ASN A 267 7.84 15.46 3.47
N PHE A 268 8.09 14.20 3.82
CA PHE A 268 7.82 13.06 2.94
C PHE A 268 6.37 12.99 2.45
N TYR A 269 5.40 13.26 3.34
CA TYR A 269 3.97 13.19 3.06
C TYR A 269 3.38 14.44 2.42
N ASP A 270 4.17 15.50 2.25
CA ASP A 270 3.78 16.69 1.51
C ASP A 270 3.96 16.42 0.01
N LEU A 271 2.88 15.92 -0.61
CA LEU A 271 2.87 15.42 -1.98
C LEU A 271 1.98 16.28 -2.88
N PRO A 272 2.42 16.56 -4.12
CA PRO A 272 1.62 17.32 -5.08
C PRO A 272 0.34 16.57 -5.43
N ASN A 273 -0.72 17.33 -5.68
CA ASN A 273 -1.97 16.79 -6.23
C ASN A 273 -1.72 16.24 -7.64
N ALA A 274 -2.38 15.14 -7.97
CA ALA A 274 -2.33 14.55 -9.31
C ALA A 274 -3.22 15.31 -10.30
N PHE A 275 -4.36 15.80 -9.84
CA PHE A 275 -5.36 16.59 -10.56
C PHE A 275 -6.36 17.17 -9.56
#